data_AF-A0A519SEF8-F1
#
_entry.id   AF-A0A519SEF8-F1
#
_cell.length_a   1.000
_cell.length_b   1.000
_cell.length_c   1.000
_cell.angle_alpha   90.00
_cell.angle_beta   90.00
_cell.angle_gamma   90.00
#
_symmetry.space_group_name_H-M   'P 1'
#
loop_
_entity.id
_entity.type
_entity.pdbx_description
1 polymer ?
#
loop_
_entity_poly.entity_id
_entity_poly.type
_entity_poly.pdbx_seq_one_letter_code
_entity_poly.pdbx_strand_id
1 'polypeptide(L)'
;MEQLLRSSAGTSALLCGKMRLCGALLLLLLPLLAHAQAGEKMSVVEIIGPGKAPVSNRNLVALCQKYHVPTTGVYSWQNHLIAYGKMASIQALQKKLAAIYAGNAVKLYAVPFYKFDRHYCTDKTAARQWDTIILTANLVEDPVKQQQYLNYHATQFQQWPEVAQGFCNASFQQLLVFRQGRQLMLVISIPHGASLDELNPKTSLNNPRVDDWNALMKQYQTGLPGTKPGETWVFLKPVATKPKTAILQPAN
;
A
#
# COMPACT_ATOMS: atom_id res chain seq x y z
N MET A 1 8.51 -55.11 25.53
CA MET A 1 8.88 -55.65 24.22
C MET A 1 10.02 -54.78 23.70
N GLU A 2 11.22 -54.99 24.21
CA GLU A 2 12.25 -55.88 23.62
C GLU A 2 12.77 -55.29 22.30
N GLN A 3 13.90 -54.59 22.29
CA GLN A 3 15.29 -55.08 22.20
C GLN A 3 15.61 -55.97 20.99
N LEU A 4 16.84 -55.75 20.49
CA LEU A 4 17.74 -56.61 19.69
C LEU A 4 17.81 -56.33 18.18
N LEU A 5 18.97 -56.35 17.51
CA LEU A 5 20.40 -56.18 17.82
C LEU A 5 21.16 -56.42 16.47
N ARG A 6 22.36 -55.82 16.32
CA ARG A 6 23.54 -56.30 15.54
C ARG A 6 23.50 -56.18 14.00
N SER A 7 24.41 -55.44 13.36
CA SER A 7 25.87 -55.64 13.13
C SER A 7 26.21 -56.55 11.96
N SER A 8 26.92 -56.03 10.93
CA SER A 8 28.31 -56.44 10.60
C SER A 8 28.81 -55.79 9.30
N ALA A 9 30.08 -55.40 9.29
CA ALA A 9 30.86 -54.97 8.14
C ALA A 9 31.62 -56.15 7.46
N GLY A 10 32.07 -55.96 6.21
CA GLY A 10 33.11 -56.75 5.53
C GLY A 10 32.85 -56.89 4.01
N THR A 11 33.44 -56.08 3.12
CA THR A 11 34.76 -56.14 2.40
C THR A 11 34.89 -57.06 1.16
N SER A 12 35.35 -56.42 0.06
CA SER A 12 36.06 -56.92 -1.15
C SER A 12 35.26 -57.71 -2.22
N ALA A 13 35.44 -57.56 -3.54
CA ALA A 13 36.55 -57.03 -4.35
C ALA A 13 36.14 -56.62 -5.80
N LEU A 14 36.98 -55.75 -6.39
CA LEU A 14 37.40 -55.54 -7.80
C LEU A 14 36.44 -55.85 -8.99
N LEU A 15 36.31 -54.90 -9.93
CA LEU A 15 37.09 -54.89 -11.20
C LEU A 15 36.80 -53.65 -12.09
N CYS A 16 37.88 -52.98 -12.50
CA CYS A 16 38.21 -52.41 -13.82
C CYS A 16 37.22 -51.49 -14.57
N GLY A 17 37.64 -50.24 -14.86
CA GLY A 17 36.99 -49.44 -15.90
C GLY A 17 37.39 -47.97 -16.03
N LYS A 18 38.59 -47.71 -16.58
CA LYS A 18 38.98 -46.53 -17.37
C LYS A 18 38.76 -45.11 -16.80
N MET A 19 39.89 -44.57 -16.37
CA MET A 19 40.35 -43.16 -16.42
C MET A 19 39.70 -42.30 -17.54
N ARG A 20 39.04 -41.21 -17.14
CA ARG A 20 39.01 -39.92 -17.87
C ARG A 20 39.07 -38.77 -16.87
N LEU A 21 40.24 -38.16 -16.78
CA LEU A 21 40.45 -36.82 -16.24
C LEU A 21 39.99 -35.83 -17.31
N CYS A 22 39.00 -34.98 -17.04
CA CYS A 22 38.84 -33.72 -17.75
C CYS A 22 37.83 -32.82 -17.02
N GLY A 23 38.24 -31.57 -16.75
CA GLY A 23 37.34 -30.46 -16.47
C GLY A 23 37.06 -30.19 -15.01
N ALA A 24 37.99 -29.50 -14.35
CA ALA A 24 37.68 -28.72 -13.16
C ALA A 24 36.63 -27.66 -13.51
N LEU A 25 35.37 -27.89 -13.14
CA LEU A 25 34.37 -26.83 -13.09
C LEU A 25 34.27 -26.37 -11.63
N LEU A 26 35.11 -25.39 -11.29
CA LEU A 26 35.01 -24.64 -10.05
C LEU A 26 33.70 -23.84 -10.12
N LEU A 27 32.61 -24.45 -9.67
CA LEU A 27 31.35 -23.77 -9.36
C LEU A 27 31.63 -22.80 -8.20
N LEU A 28 32.03 -21.59 -8.54
CA LEU A 28 31.93 -20.43 -7.66
C LEU A 28 30.45 -20.27 -7.30
N LEU A 29 30.06 -20.92 -6.20
CA LEU A 29 28.87 -20.57 -5.42
C LEU A 29 29.13 -19.18 -4.83
N LEU A 30 29.05 -18.16 -5.68
CA LEU A 30 28.74 -16.81 -5.23
C LEU A 30 27.40 -16.95 -4.49
N PRO A 31 27.31 -16.63 -3.20
CA PRO A 31 26.00 -16.44 -2.61
C PRO A 31 25.40 -15.31 -3.43
N LEU A 32 24.38 -15.62 -4.25
CA LEU A 32 23.40 -14.62 -4.58
C LEU A 32 22.94 -14.13 -3.20
N LEU A 33 23.47 -12.97 -2.79
CA LEU A 33 22.72 -12.02 -2.02
C LEU A 33 21.50 -11.73 -2.90
N ALA A 34 20.53 -12.64 -2.85
CA ALA A 34 19.14 -12.29 -2.87
C ALA A 34 19.04 -11.26 -1.75
N HIS A 35 19.28 -10.01 -2.12
CA HIS A 35 18.65 -8.90 -1.47
C HIS A 35 17.18 -9.24 -1.64
N ALA A 36 16.63 -9.97 -0.66
CA ALA A 36 15.24 -9.87 -0.35
C ALA A 36 15.02 -8.36 -0.33
N GLN A 37 14.38 -7.84 -1.37
CA GLN A 37 13.85 -6.50 -1.34
C GLN A 37 12.89 -6.58 -0.17
N ALA A 38 13.36 -6.19 1.02
CA ALA A 38 12.51 -5.93 2.15
C ALA A 38 11.56 -4.87 1.62
N GLY A 39 10.37 -5.31 1.18
CA GLY A 39 9.48 -4.53 0.34
C GLY A 39 9.37 -3.15 0.94
N GLU A 40 9.81 -2.14 0.20
CA GLU A 40 10.02 -0.81 0.77
C GLU A 40 8.69 -0.33 1.34
N LYS A 41 8.64 -0.20 2.67
CA LYS A 41 7.40 0.15 3.37
C LYS A 41 6.92 1.50 2.84
N MET A 42 5.70 1.54 2.33
CA MET A 42 5.07 2.79 1.90
C MET A 42 4.62 3.57 3.13
N SER A 43 4.63 4.90 3.03
CA SER A 43 4.27 5.81 4.11
C SER A 43 3.76 7.14 3.54
N VAL A 44 3.09 7.91 4.39
CA VAL A 44 2.61 9.26 4.05
C VAL A 44 3.23 10.26 5.02
N VAL A 45 3.70 11.40 4.51
CA VAL A 45 3.87 12.61 5.31
C VAL A 45 2.81 13.62 4.92
N GLU A 46 2.23 14.28 5.90
CA GLU A 46 1.17 15.27 5.71
C GLU A 46 1.55 16.57 6.41
N ILE A 47 1.36 17.68 5.72
CA ILE A 47 1.43 19.04 6.25
C ILE A 47 0.00 19.57 6.29
N ILE A 48 -0.43 20.08 7.45
CA ILE A 48 -1.75 20.67 7.66
C ILE A 48 -1.56 22.13 8.04
N GLY A 49 -1.99 23.03 7.16
CA GLY A 49 -1.95 24.46 7.39
C GLY A 49 -3.08 24.98 8.28
N PRO A 50 -2.99 26.23 8.78
CA PRO A 50 -4.06 26.85 9.52
C PRO A 50 -5.28 27.14 8.61
N GLY A 51 -6.48 27.03 9.17
CA GLY A 51 -7.72 27.34 8.45
C GLY A 51 -7.99 26.38 7.29
N LYS A 52 -8.48 26.90 6.15
CA LYS A 52 -8.78 26.12 4.93
C LYS A 52 -7.90 26.47 3.73
N ALA A 53 -7.02 27.45 3.87
CA ALA A 53 -6.21 27.94 2.77
C ALA A 53 -5.18 26.88 2.33
N PRO A 54 -4.99 26.67 1.01
CA PRO A 54 -4.01 25.70 0.53
C PRO A 54 -2.59 25.99 1.00
N VAL A 55 -1.89 24.93 1.43
CA VAL A 55 -0.46 24.99 1.77
C VAL A 55 0.36 25.05 0.48
N SER A 56 1.34 25.96 0.44
CA SER A 56 2.27 26.05 -0.69
C SER A 56 3.05 24.74 -0.88
N ASN A 57 2.99 24.18 -2.09
CA ASN A 57 3.60 22.89 -2.42
C ASN A 57 5.08 22.98 -2.84
N ARG A 58 5.62 24.19 -3.08
CA ARG A 58 6.95 24.40 -3.68
C ARG A 58 8.06 23.67 -2.92
N ASN A 59 8.10 23.84 -1.60
CA ASN A 59 9.14 23.24 -0.77
C ASN A 59 8.97 21.73 -0.67
N LEU A 60 7.73 21.24 -0.57
CA LEU A 60 7.46 19.80 -0.57
C LEU A 60 7.93 19.16 -1.88
N VAL A 61 7.55 19.70 -3.03
CA VAL A 61 7.93 19.16 -4.36
C VAL A 61 9.46 19.17 -4.53
N ALA A 62 10.14 20.25 -4.16
CA ALA A 62 11.60 20.33 -4.23
C ALA A 62 12.29 19.29 -3.33
N LEU A 63 11.77 19.06 -2.12
CA LEU A 63 12.31 18.03 -1.24
C LEU A 63 11.97 16.61 -1.70
N CYS A 64 10.79 16.39 -2.29
CA CYS A 64 10.43 15.11 -2.89
C CYS A 64 11.45 14.74 -3.98
N GLN A 65 11.80 15.66 -4.88
CA GLN A 65 12.86 15.46 -5.88
C GLN A 65 14.20 15.12 -5.22
N LYS A 66 14.60 15.89 -4.20
CA LYS A 66 15.86 15.67 -3.46
C LYS A 66 15.95 14.31 -2.78
N TYR A 67 14.85 13.81 -2.21
CA TYR A 67 14.80 12.54 -1.49
C TYR A 67 14.25 11.38 -2.33
N HIS A 68 14.16 11.54 -3.65
CA HIS A 68 13.69 10.53 -4.60
C HIS A 68 12.28 10.00 -4.27
N VAL A 69 11.42 10.87 -3.72
CA VAL A 69 9.98 10.64 -3.64
C VAL A 69 9.37 11.12 -4.96
N PRO A 70 8.67 10.27 -5.73
CA PRO A 70 8.04 10.70 -6.96
C PRO A 70 7.12 11.90 -6.73
N THR A 71 7.25 12.95 -7.56
CA THR A 71 6.39 14.14 -7.46
C THR A 71 4.93 13.85 -7.83
N THR A 72 4.70 12.76 -8.57
CA THR A 72 3.37 12.17 -8.79
C THR A 72 2.74 11.62 -7.52
N GLY A 73 3.53 11.42 -6.45
CA GLY A 73 3.09 11.04 -5.12
C GLY A 73 2.67 12.23 -4.23
N VAL A 74 2.58 13.46 -4.77
CA VAL A 74 2.20 14.65 -4.02
C VAL A 74 0.73 15.01 -4.30
N TYR A 75 -0.06 15.15 -3.24
CA TYR A 75 -1.50 15.42 -3.34
C TYR A 75 -1.94 16.49 -2.35
N SER A 76 -3.07 17.13 -2.61
CA SER A 76 -3.64 18.14 -1.72
C SER A 76 -5.16 18.10 -1.62
N TRP A 77 -5.68 18.59 -0.49
CA TRP A 77 -7.10 18.87 -0.26
C TRP A 77 -7.22 20.00 0.75
N GLN A 78 -7.82 21.14 0.38
CA GLN A 78 -7.85 22.35 1.23
C GLN A 78 -6.44 22.67 1.77
N ASN A 79 -6.30 22.84 3.09
CA ASN A 79 -5.07 23.07 3.83
C ASN A 79 -4.22 21.80 4.08
N HIS A 80 -4.61 20.65 3.52
CA HIS A 80 -3.84 19.41 3.60
C HIS A 80 -2.97 19.24 2.36
N LEU A 81 -1.68 18.99 2.58
CA LEU A 81 -0.71 18.70 1.54
C LEU A 81 0.10 17.47 1.96
N ILE A 82 0.10 16.43 1.12
CA ILE A 82 0.76 15.16 1.44
C ILE A 82 1.82 14.77 0.41
N ALA A 83 2.76 13.95 0.84
CA ALA A 83 3.58 13.13 -0.03
C ALA A 83 3.46 11.66 0.39
N TYR A 84 3.21 10.79 -0.59
CA TYR A 84 3.15 9.35 -0.45
C TYR A 84 4.34 8.69 -1.15
N GLY A 85 5.03 7.79 -0.46
CA GLY A 85 6.22 7.14 -1.00
C GLY A 85 6.93 6.22 -0.01
N LYS A 86 8.14 5.80 -0.37
CA LYS A 86 8.98 4.89 0.42
C LYS A 86 9.37 5.51 1.75
N MET A 87 9.24 4.75 2.84
CA MET A 87 9.43 5.21 4.22
C MET A 87 10.78 5.85 4.49
N ALA A 88 11.87 5.28 3.99
CA ALA A 88 13.21 5.85 4.21
C ALA A 88 13.30 7.29 3.67
N SER A 89 12.77 7.54 2.47
CA SER A 89 12.69 8.86 1.86
C SER A 89 11.72 9.78 2.59
N ILE A 90 10.53 9.28 2.94
CA ILE A 90 9.49 10.07 3.61
C ILE A 90 9.91 10.50 5.03
N GLN A 91 10.65 9.67 5.76
CA GLN A 91 11.16 10.02 7.09
C GLN A 91 12.23 11.12 7.03
N ALA A 92 13.12 11.06 6.03
CA ALA A 92 14.11 12.12 5.78
C ALA A 92 13.42 13.45 5.41
N LEU A 93 12.37 13.36 4.59
CA LEU A 93 11.53 14.48 4.19
C LEU A 93 10.81 15.11 5.39
N GLN A 94 10.15 14.31 6.24
CA GLN A 94 9.36 14.79 7.37
C GLN A 94 10.15 15.70 8.32
N LYS A 95 11.38 15.31 8.68
CA LYS A 95 12.24 16.12 9.58
C LYS A 95 12.53 17.50 9.01
N LYS A 96 12.76 17.60 7.69
CA LYS A 96 13.01 18.90 7.03
C LYS A 96 11.74 19.72 6.88
N LEU A 97 10.61 19.08 6.59
CA LEU A 97 9.32 19.75 6.48
C LEU A 97 8.90 20.39 7.79
N ALA A 98 9.09 19.71 8.94
CA ALA A 98 8.75 20.26 10.25
C ALA A 98 9.49 21.59 10.55
N ALA A 99 10.72 21.75 10.06
CA ALA A 99 11.48 22.99 10.20
C ALA A 99 11.01 24.08 9.21
N ILE A 100 10.74 23.72 7.96
CA ILE A 100 10.35 24.68 6.90
C ILE A 100 8.93 25.20 7.10
N TYR A 101 8.01 24.32 7.51
CA TYR A 101 6.61 24.63 7.74
C TYR A 101 6.35 24.90 9.22
N ALA A 102 7.24 25.62 9.89
CA ALA A 102 7.05 26.03 11.29
C ALA A 102 5.67 26.68 11.47
N GLY A 103 4.92 26.23 12.48
CA GLY A 103 3.52 26.65 12.72
C GLY A 103 2.44 25.83 12.00
N ASN A 104 2.82 24.86 11.14
CA ASN A 104 1.91 23.88 10.56
C ASN A 104 2.05 22.55 11.30
N ALA A 105 1.00 21.73 11.32
CA ALA A 105 1.14 20.37 11.82
C ALA A 105 1.80 19.50 10.74
N VAL A 106 2.83 18.74 11.11
CA VAL A 106 3.50 17.78 10.21
C VAL A 106 3.36 16.38 10.79
N LYS A 107 2.56 15.53 10.13
CA LYS A 107 2.24 14.16 10.56
C LYS A 107 2.99 13.14 9.71
N LEU A 108 3.46 12.06 10.35
CA LEU A 108 4.02 10.89 9.69
C LEU A 108 3.09 9.68 9.90
N TYR A 109 2.69 9.07 8.80
CA TYR A 109 1.96 7.82 8.74
C TYR A 109 2.94 6.73 8.31
N ALA A 110 3.65 6.15 9.28
CA ALA A 110 4.82 5.33 9.00
C ALA A 110 4.49 3.94 8.42
N VAL A 111 3.39 3.34 8.88
CA VAL A 111 3.02 1.96 8.54
C VAL A 111 1.50 1.87 8.39
N PRO A 112 0.98 1.19 7.35
CA PRO A 112 -0.44 0.94 7.24
C PRO A 112 -0.87 -0.12 8.28
N PHE A 113 -1.98 0.09 8.97
CA PHE A 113 -2.52 -0.93 9.90
C PHE A 113 -3.36 -1.98 9.16
N TYR A 114 -3.78 -1.70 7.93
CA TYR A 114 -4.50 -2.61 7.07
C TYR A 114 -3.87 -2.62 5.68
N LYS A 115 -3.70 -3.82 5.11
CA LYS A 115 -3.17 -4.05 3.78
C LYS A 115 -3.94 -5.17 3.09
N PHE A 116 -4.54 -4.85 1.95
CA PHE A 116 -4.95 -5.82 0.94
C PHE A 116 -3.99 -5.72 -0.25
N ASP A 117 -3.65 -6.86 -0.85
CA ASP A 117 -3.11 -6.92 -2.20
C ASP A 117 -3.60 -8.22 -2.89
N ARG A 118 -3.24 -8.39 -4.16
CA ARG A 118 -3.76 -9.48 -4.99
C ARG A 118 -3.38 -10.89 -4.53
N HIS A 119 -2.51 -11.06 -3.54
CA HIS A 119 -2.25 -12.39 -2.97
C HIS A 119 -3.50 -13.05 -2.35
N TYR A 120 -4.48 -12.23 -1.93
CA TYR A 120 -5.79 -12.69 -1.43
C TYR A 120 -6.75 -13.10 -2.56
N CYS A 121 -6.43 -12.80 -3.82
CA CYS A 121 -7.29 -13.12 -4.96
C CYS A 121 -7.00 -14.51 -5.51
N THR A 122 -8.02 -15.13 -6.12
CA THR A 122 -7.83 -16.34 -6.94
C THR A 122 -6.88 -16.06 -8.10
N ASP A 123 -7.14 -14.98 -8.86
CA ASP A 123 -6.18 -14.45 -9.83
C ASP A 123 -5.23 -13.45 -9.16
N LYS A 124 -4.00 -13.92 -8.92
CA LYS A 124 -2.94 -13.15 -8.26
C LYS A 124 -2.19 -12.22 -9.20
N THR A 125 -2.56 -12.16 -10.48
CA THR A 125 -1.86 -11.37 -11.50
C THR A 125 -1.99 -9.88 -11.20
N ALA A 126 -0.85 -9.24 -10.91
CA ALA A 126 -0.79 -7.79 -10.78
C ALA A 126 -0.66 -7.12 -12.15
N ALA A 127 -1.33 -5.98 -12.33
CA ALA A 127 -1.11 -5.10 -13.47
C ALA A 127 0.33 -4.59 -13.45
N ARG A 128 0.93 -4.39 -14.63
CA ARG A 128 2.33 -3.93 -14.76
C ARG A 128 2.54 -2.49 -14.27
N GLN A 129 1.52 -1.65 -14.39
CA GLN A 129 1.54 -0.25 -13.99
C GLN A 129 0.25 0.07 -13.24
N TRP A 130 0.37 0.87 -12.18
CA TRP A 130 -0.75 1.24 -11.32
C TRP A 130 -0.95 2.75 -11.29
N ASP A 131 -2.21 3.15 -11.15
CA ASP A 131 -2.58 4.50 -10.74
C ASP A 131 -2.97 4.51 -9.26
N THR A 132 -2.61 5.58 -8.56
CA THR A 132 -2.86 5.73 -7.12
C THR A 132 -3.92 6.80 -6.86
N ILE A 133 -4.94 6.42 -6.08
CA ILE A 133 -5.95 7.31 -5.53
C ILE A 133 -5.77 7.37 -4.01
N ILE A 134 -5.80 8.58 -3.45
CA ILE A 134 -5.68 8.78 -2.00
C ILE A 134 -6.92 9.52 -1.48
N LEU A 135 -7.51 8.97 -0.44
CA LEU A 135 -8.61 9.56 0.29
C LEU A 135 -8.23 9.73 1.77
N THR A 136 -8.80 10.74 2.43
CA THR A 136 -8.66 10.92 3.87
C THR A 136 -10.03 11.05 4.52
N ALA A 137 -10.11 10.53 5.75
CA ALA A 137 -11.27 10.68 6.64
C ALA A 137 -10.76 10.78 8.08
N ASN A 138 -11.66 10.99 9.04
CA ASN A 138 -11.39 10.77 10.45
C ASN A 138 -12.17 9.56 10.95
N LEU A 139 -11.66 8.92 11.98
CA LEU A 139 -12.47 8.14 12.89
C LEU A 139 -13.28 9.07 13.80
N VAL A 140 -14.43 8.59 14.25
CA VAL A 140 -15.23 9.26 15.30
C VAL A 140 -14.41 9.46 16.58
N GLU A 141 -14.83 10.42 17.42
CA GLU A 141 -14.08 10.80 18.62
C GLU A 141 -14.01 9.69 19.67
N ASP A 142 -15.06 8.89 19.78
CA ASP A 142 -15.18 7.80 20.74
C ASP A 142 -14.03 6.78 20.59
N PRO A 143 -13.15 6.64 21.60
CA PRO A 143 -12.00 5.73 21.54
C PRO A 143 -12.40 4.24 21.47
N VAL A 144 -13.56 3.87 22.03
CA VAL A 144 -14.07 2.49 21.94
C VAL A 144 -14.42 2.15 20.49
N LYS A 145 -15.12 3.07 19.81
CA LYS A 145 -15.43 2.93 18.38
C LYS A 145 -14.18 2.92 17.50
N GLN A 146 -13.18 3.73 17.84
CA GLN A 146 -11.88 3.68 17.16
C GLN A 146 -11.23 2.29 17.29
N GLN A 147 -11.24 1.69 18.48
CA GLN A 147 -10.67 0.37 18.68
C GLN A 147 -11.47 -0.72 17.96
N GLN A 148 -12.80 -0.64 17.97
CA GLN A 148 -13.65 -1.57 17.23
C GLN A 148 -13.34 -1.55 15.72
N TYR A 149 -13.19 -0.36 15.13
CA TYR A 149 -12.80 -0.22 13.72
C TYR A 149 -11.49 -0.93 13.40
N LEU A 150 -10.47 -0.80 14.26
CA LEU A 150 -9.19 -1.48 14.09
C LEU A 150 -9.34 -3.00 14.22
N ASN A 151 -10.12 -3.46 15.19
CA ASN A 151 -10.38 -4.89 15.39
C ASN A 151 -11.06 -5.50 14.16
N TYR A 152 -12.08 -4.82 13.61
CA TYR A 152 -12.73 -5.27 12.37
C TYR A 152 -11.74 -5.41 11.22
N HIS A 153 -10.86 -4.42 11.01
CA HIS A 153 -9.85 -4.49 9.95
C HIS A 153 -8.80 -5.57 10.21
N ALA A 154 -8.44 -5.84 11.47
CA ALA A 154 -7.50 -6.90 11.82
C ALA A 154 -8.04 -8.29 11.50
N THR A 155 -9.36 -8.50 11.58
CA THR A 155 -10.01 -9.80 11.33
C THR A 155 -10.78 -9.87 10.02
N GLN A 156 -10.73 -8.83 9.17
CA GLN A 156 -11.56 -8.71 7.98
C GLN A 156 -11.39 -9.91 7.04
N PHE A 157 -10.16 -10.35 6.77
CA PHE A 157 -9.89 -11.47 5.86
C PHE A 157 -10.45 -12.81 6.36
N GLN A 158 -10.59 -12.99 7.68
CA GLN A 158 -11.13 -14.22 8.27
C GLN A 158 -12.66 -14.18 8.39
N GLN A 159 -13.20 -13.04 8.82
CA GLN A 159 -14.61 -12.91 9.20
C GLN A 159 -15.50 -12.34 8.08
N TRP A 160 -14.87 -11.65 7.12
CA TRP A 160 -15.51 -10.99 5.98
C TRP A 160 -14.67 -11.19 4.71
N PRO A 161 -14.30 -12.43 4.33
CA PRO A 161 -13.47 -12.70 3.15
C PRO A 161 -14.09 -12.13 1.86
N GLU A 162 -15.42 -11.99 1.81
CA GLU A 162 -16.16 -11.44 0.68
C GLU A 162 -15.80 -9.98 0.39
N VAL A 163 -15.34 -9.22 1.40
CA VAL A 163 -14.86 -7.85 1.21
C VAL A 163 -13.57 -7.84 0.39
N ALA A 164 -12.63 -8.74 0.69
CA ALA A 164 -11.42 -8.91 -0.09
C ALA A 164 -11.73 -9.43 -1.51
N GLN A 165 -12.70 -10.35 -1.63
CA GLN A 165 -13.17 -10.82 -2.93
C GLN A 165 -13.79 -9.68 -3.77
N GLY A 166 -14.51 -8.76 -3.15
CA GLY A 166 -15.00 -7.54 -3.80
C GLY A 166 -13.86 -6.71 -4.39
N PHE A 167 -12.77 -6.51 -3.64
CA PHE A 167 -11.58 -5.82 -4.16
C PHE A 167 -10.95 -6.56 -5.35
N CYS A 168 -10.90 -7.90 -5.29
CA CYS A 168 -10.44 -8.73 -6.41
C CYS A 168 -11.32 -8.56 -7.66
N ASN A 169 -12.65 -8.60 -7.50
CA ASN A 169 -13.62 -8.41 -8.59
C ASN A 169 -13.48 -7.03 -9.24
N ALA A 170 -13.22 -6.01 -8.43
CA ALA A 170 -12.96 -4.64 -8.89
C ALA A 170 -11.56 -4.44 -9.49
N SER A 171 -10.73 -5.49 -9.61
CA SER A 171 -9.36 -5.41 -10.12
C SER A 171 -8.47 -4.46 -9.33
N PHE A 172 -8.77 -4.19 -8.06
CA PHE A 172 -7.89 -3.42 -7.19
C PHE A 172 -6.57 -4.18 -7.00
N GLN A 173 -5.47 -3.44 -7.05
CA GLN A 173 -4.12 -3.99 -6.98
C GLN A 173 -3.63 -4.01 -5.53
N GLN A 174 -3.92 -2.95 -4.78
CA GLN A 174 -3.57 -2.81 -3.38
C GLN A 174 -4.47 -1.78 -2.70
N LEU A 175 -4.82 -2.05 -1.43
CA LEU A 175 -5.39 -1.05 -0.53
C LEU A 175 -4.50 -0.97 0.71
N LEU A 176 -4.05 0.24 1.04
CA LEU A 176 -3.35 0.53 2.29
C LEU A 176 -4.19 1.51 3.10
N VAL A 177 -4.40 1.21 4.39
CA VAL A 177 -5.00 2.18 5.31
C VAL A 177 -4.00 2.52 6.40
N PHE A 178 -3.68 3.80 6.49
CA PHE A 178 -2.82 4.36 7.51
C PHE A 178 -3.66 5.13 8.53
N ARG A 179 -3.10 5.30 9.73
CA ARG A 179 -3.73 6.07 10.80
C ARG A 179 -2.71 6.97 11.51
N GLN A 180 -3.11 8.20 11.82
CA GLN A 180 -2.45 9.06 12.80
C GLN A 180 -3.51 9.74 13.68
N GLY A 181 -3.55 9.38 14.97
CA GLY A 181 -4.59 9.79 15.89
C GLY A 181 -5.94 9.29 15.38
N ARG A 182 -6.88 10.20 15.10
CA ARG A 182 -8.15 9.84 14.47
C ARG A 182 -8.10 9.82 12.95
N GLN A 183 -7.11 10.46 12.32
CA GLN A 183 -7.11 10.64 10.87
C GLN A 183 -6.67 9.36 10.15
N LEU A 184 -7.43 8.99 9.13
CA LEU A 184 -7.17 7.86 8.23
C LEU A 184 -6.68 8.37 6.89
N MET A 185 -5.71 7.67 6.30
CA MET A 185 -5.33 7.82 4.90
C MET A 185 -5.55 6.49 4.19
N LEU A 186 -6.46 6.46 3.23
CA LEU A 186 -6.72 5.32 2.37
C LEU A 186 -6.00 5.54 1.04
N VAL A 187 -5.13 4.59 0.68
CA VAL A 187 -4.45 4.56 -0.61
C VAL A 187 -4.98 3.35 -1.39
N ILE A 188 -5.57 3.61 -2.56
CA ILE A 188 -6.07 2.59 -3.48
C ILE A 188 -5.18 2.60 -4.72
N SER A 189 -4.59 1.44 -5.04
CA SER A 189 -3.87 1.22 -6.29
C SER A 189 -4.75 0.43 -7.25
N ILE A 190 -4.93 0.96 -8.46
CA ILE A 190 -5.73 0.36 -9.54
C ILE A 190 -4.87 0.18 -10.79
N PRO A 191 -5.27 -0.65 -11.78
CA PRO A 191 -4.57 -0.74 -13.05
C PRO A 191 -4.44 0.64 -13.70
N HIS A 192 -3.28 0.93 -14.29
CA HIS A 192 -3.04 2.20 -14.96
C HIS A 192 -4.07 2.44 -16.07
N GLY A 193 -4.62 3.65 -16.14
CA GLY A 193 -5.63 4.05 -17.12
C GLY A 193 -7.07 3.67 -16.75
N ALA A 194 -7.28 2.90 -15.68
CA ALA A 194 -8.62 2.65 -15.14
C ALA A 194 -9.11 3.84 -14.29
N SER A 195 -10.40 3.83 -13.94
CA SER A 195 -11.00 4.83 -13.05
C SER A 195 -11.64 4.19 -11.83
N LEU A 196 -11.58 4.86 -10.68
CA LEU A 196 -12.23 4.35 -9.47
C LEU A 196 -13.76 4.31 -9.63
N ASP A 197 -14.34 5.26 -10.36
CA ASP A 197 -15.79 5.31 -10.61
C ASP A 197 -16.28 4.07 -11.39
N GLU A 198 -15.47 3.55 -12.32
CA GLU A 198 -15.78 2.32 -13.04
C GLU A 198 -15.57 1.06 -12.17
N LEU A 199 -14.50 1.05 -11.36
CA LEU A 199 -14.10 -0.15 -10.63
C LEU A 199 -14.85 -0.33 -9.30
N ASN A 200 -15.12 0.74 -8.57
CA ASN A 200 -15.69 0.66 -7.23
C ASN A 200 -17.07 -0.06 -7.18
N PRO A 201 -18.00 0.15 -8.12
CA PRO A 201 -19.26 -0.61 -8.14
C PRO A 201 -19.08 -2.13 -8.29
N LYS A 202 -17.97 -2.58 -8.87
CA LYS A 202 -17.67 -4.02 -9.05
C LYS A 202 -17.32 -4.69 -7.72
N THR A 203 -17.06 -3.94 -6.65
CA THR A 203 -16.78 -4.51 -5.33
C THR A 203 -18.02 -5.17 -4.71
N SER A 204 -19.19 -4.56 -4.87
CA SER A 204 -20.48 -5.05 -4.34
C SER A 204 -21.34 -5.77 -5.37
N LEU A 205 -20.95 -5.78 -6.65
CA LEU A 205 -21.69 -6.49 -7.70
C LEU A 205 -21.86 -7.97 -7.34
N ASN A 206 -23.11 -8.39 -7.12
CA ASN A 206 -23.48 -9.73 -6.65
C ASN A 206 -22.79 -10.13 -5.33
N ASN A 207 -22.48 -9.15 -4.47
CA ASN A 207 -21.75 -9.33 -3.22
C ASN A 207 -22.32 -8.44 -2.10
N PRO A 208 -23.50 -8.77 -1.54
CA PRO A 208 -24.17 -7.94 -0.53
C PRO A 208 -23.36 -7.78 0.77
N ARG A 209 -22.41 -8.69 1.04
CA ARG A 209 -21.54 -8.62 2.22
C ARG A 209 -20.63 -7.38 2.22
N VAL A 210 -20.31 -6.84 1.03
CA VAL A 210 -19.57 -5.57 0.93
C VAL A 210 -20.45 -4.40 1.35
N ASP A 211 -21.73 -4.41 1.02
CA ASP A 211 -22.67 -3.36 1.42
C ASP A 211 -22.91 -3.38 2.94
N ASP A 212 -23.07 -4.58 3.52
CA ASP A 212 -23.14 -4.78 4.98
C ASP A 212 -21.88 -4.24 5.69
N TRP A 213 -20.70 -4.57 5.15
CA TRP A 213 -19.43 -4.07 5.67
C TRP A 213 -19.36 -2.54 5.60
N ASN A 214 -19.76 -1.95 4.46
CA ASN A 214 -19.75 -0.50 4.28
C ASN A 214 -20.73 0.20 5.25
N ALA A 215 -21.92 -0.37 5.46
CA ALA A 215 -22.90 0.14 6.42
C ALA A 215 -22.38 0.10 7.86
N LEU A 216 -21.67 -0.97 8.23
CA LEU A 216 -20.98 -1.08 9.52
C LEU A 216 -19.84 -0.05 9.64
N MET A 217 -18.94 0.01 8.63
CA MET A 217 -17.79 0.91 8.65
C MET A 217 -18.16 2.39 8.74
N LYS A 218 -19.29 2.77 8.13
CA LYS A 218 -19.84 4.14 8.18
C LYS A 218 -20.06 4.65 9.61
N GLN A 219 -20.30 3.77 10.58
CA GLN A 219 -20.54 4.16 11.98
C GLN A 219 -19.27 4.61 12.72
N TYR A 220 -18.10 4.28 12.18
CA TYR A 220 -16.79 4.54 12.78
C TYR A 220 -16.08 5.76 12.21
N GLN A 221 -16.62 6.33 11.13
CA GLN A 221 -15.93 7.33 10.31
C GLN A 221 -16.69 8.65 10.31
N THR A 222 -15.96 9.74 10.16
CA THR A 222 -16.48 11.10 10.05
C THR A 222 -15.57 11.94 9.15
N GLY A 223 -16.06 13.09 8.72
CA GLY A 223 -15.30 14.04 7.91
C GLY A 223 -14.13 14.69 8.66
N LEU A 224 -13.25 15.33 7.89
CA LEU A 224 -12.22 16.23 8.43
C LEU A 224 -12.81 17.60 8.77
N PRO A 225 -12.14 18.40 9.62
CA PRO A 225 -12.44 19.83 9.70
C PRO A 225 -12.49 20.45 8.30
N GLY A 226 -13.63 21.05 7.96
CA GLY A 226 -13.84 21.70 6.67
C GLY A 226 -14.53 20.86 5.58
N THR A 227 -14.87 19.59 5.84
CA THR A 227 -15.79 18.83 4.97
C THR A 227 -17.22 19.39 5.02
N LYS A 228 -18.01 19.07 3.99
CA LYS A 228 -19.44 19.41 3.96
C LYS A 228 -20.22 18.54 4.96
N PRO A 229 -21.41 18.99 5.42
CA PRO A 229 -22.29 18.14 6.22
C PRO A 229 -22.55 16.79 5.52
N GLY A 230 -22.30 15.69 6.22
CA GLY A 230 -22.46 14.32 5.70
C GLY A 230 -21.30 13.79 4.84
N GLU A 231 -20.34 14.63 4.46
CA GLU A 231 -19.14 14.20 3.71
C GLU A 231 -18.11 13.57 4.66
N THR A 232 -17.77 12.30 4.41
CA THR A 232 -16.85 11.52 5.26
C THR A 232 -15.47 11.39 4.62
N TRP A 233 -15.38 10.71 3.48
CA TRP A 233 -14.14 10.53 2.74
C TRP A 233 -13.98 11.62 1.69
N VAL A 234 -12.83 12.28 1.69
CA VAL A 234 -12.47 13.27 0.68
C VAL A 234 -11.28 12.82 -0.15
N PHE A 235 -11.37 13.04 -1.46
CA PHE A 235 -10.30 12.74 -2.40
C PHE A 235 -9.22 13.83 -2.33
N LEU A 236 -7.97 13.40 -2.18
CA LEU A 236 -6.84 14.30 -2.40
C LEU A 236 -6.52 14.36 -3.89
N LYS A 237 -6.31 15.57 -4.40
CA LYS A 237 -6.02 15.82 -5.80
C LYS A 237 -4.51 15.79 -6.04
N PRO A 238 -4.01 15.12 -7.10
CA PRO A 238 -2.61 15.21 -7.48
C PRO A 238 -2.20 16.67 -7.69
N VAL A 239 -1.04 17.06 -7.15
CA VAL A 239 -0.48 18.40 -7.35
C VAL A 239 0.17 18.52 -8.73
N ALA A 240 0.85 17.46 -9.18
CA ALA A 240 1.32 17.36 -10.56
C ALA A 240 0.16 16.94 -11.47
N THR A 241 -0.08 17.68 -12.54
CA THR A 241 -1.02 17.24 -13.59
C THR A 241 -0.41 16.08 -14.35
N LYS A 242 -1.13 14.95 -14.46
CA LYS A 242 -0.77 13.91 -15.43
C LYS A 242 -0.87 14.53 -16.83
N PRO A 243 0.08 14.28 -17.75
CA PRO A 243 -0.12 14.62 -19.15
C PRO A 243 -1.42 13.96 -19.62
N LYS A 244 -2.33 14.72 -20.23
CA LYS A 244 -3.48 14.13 -20.92
C LYS A 244 -2.91 13.23 -22.01
N THR A 245 -3.15 11.92 -21.93
CA THR A 245 -2.91 11.01 -23.05
C THR A 245 -3.75 11.51 -24.21
N ALA A 246 -3.10 11.99 -25.27
CA ALA A 246 -3.78 12.33 -26.51
C ALA A 246 -4.40 11.03 -27.04
N ILE A 247 -5.74 10.98 -27.09
CA ILE A 247 -6.43 9.95 -27.86
C ILE A 247 -6.04 10.24 -29.31
N LEU A 248 -5.18 9.40 -29.88
CA LEU A 248 -4.99 9.35 -31.32
C LEU A 248 -6.34 8.95 -31.89
N GLN A 249 -7.07 9.91 -32.46
CA GLN A 249 -8.19 9.59 -33.32
C GLN A 249 -7.64 8.79 -34.50
N PRO A 250 -8.25 7.65 -34.86
CA PRO A 250 -7.85 6.95 -36.06
C PRO A 250 -8.06 7.88 -37.26
N ALA A 251 -7.05 7.95 -38.12
CA ALA A 251 -7.15 8.70 -39.37
C ALA A 251 -8.29 8.11 -40.22
N ASN A 252 -9.17 9.00 -40.70
CA ASN A 252 -10.16 8.70 -41.74
C ASN A 252 -9.47 8.46 -43.08
#